data_AF-A0A9D6FZG0-F1
#
_entry.id   AF-A0A9D6FZG0-F1
#
_cell.length_a   1.000
_cell.length_b   1.000
_cell.length_c   1.000
_cell.angle_alpha   90.00
_cell.angle_beta   90.00
_cell.angle_gamma   90.00
#
_symmetry.space_group_name_H-M   'P 1'
#
loop_
_entity.id
_entity.type
_entity.pdbx_description
1 polymer ?
#
loop_
_entity_poly.entity_id
_entity_poly.type
_entity_poly.pdbx_seq_one_letter_code
_entity_poly.pdbx_strand_id
1 'polypeptide(L)' 'MKPYRVLDLAGESGVFCTKILAALGADVIKVEPPGGDPGRRIAPFYHDDPDPEKSLHWLAY' A
#
# COMPACT_ATOMS: atom_id res chain seq x y z
N MET A 1 4.61 24.84 5.87
CA MET A 1 5.54 23.73 5.57
C MET A 1 5.44 23.43 4.08
N LYS A 2 6.55 23.13 3.39
CA LYS A 2 6.47 22.67 1.99
C LYS A 2 5.85 21.26 1.97
N PRO A 3 5.01 20.90 0.99
CA PRO A 3 4.49 19.54 0.90
C PRO A 3 5.67 18.57 0.70
N TYR A 4 5.78 17.55 1.57
CA TYR A 4 6.76 16.48 1.41
C TYR A 4 6.23 15.47 0.39
N ARG A 5 7.09 15.07 -0.54
CA ARG A 5 6.82 13.95 -1.45
C ARG A 5 7.71 12.78 -1.06
N VAL A 6 7.11 11.62 -0.84
CA VAL A 6 7.78 10.41 -0.35
C VAL A 6 7.61 9.32 -1.39
N LEU A 7 8.71 8.67 -1.76
CA LEU A 7 8.71 7.49 -2.61
C LEU A 7 8.89 6.25 -1.73
N ASP A 8 7.85 5.44 -1.64
CA ASP A 8 7.89 4.19 -0.86
C ASP A 8 8.35 3.03 -1.76
N LEU A 9 9.59 2.59 -1.54
CA LEU A 9 10.21 1.43 -2.20
C LEU A 9 10.19 0.19 -1.29
N ALA A 10 9.70 0.32 -0.06
CA ALA A 10 9.70 -0.77 0.89
C ALA A 10 8.58 -1.77 0.55
N GLY A 11 8.76 -3.01 0.99
CA GLY A 11 7.70 -3.99 1.01
C GLY A 11 6.80 -3.82 2.24
N GLU A 12 6.23 -4.93 2.70
CA GLU A 12 5.29 -5.03 3.82
C GLU A 12 5.69 -4.19 5.05
N SER A 13 6.96 -4.22 5.45
CA SER A 13 7.43 -3.54 6.65
C SER A 13 7.38 -2.00 6.60
N GLY A 14 7.34 -1.41 5.39
CA GLY A 14 7.38 0.05 5.22
C GLY A 14 6.00 0.72 5.20
N VAL A 15 4.97 -0.04 4.87
CA VAL A 15 3.60 0.46 4.64
C VAL A 15 3.07 1.25 5.83
N PHE A 16 3.27 0.77 7.06
CA PHE A 16 2.76 1.46 8.24
C PHE A 16 3.42 2.83 8.46
N CYS A 17 4.72 2.93 8.18
CA CYS A 17 5.45 4.19 8.29
C CYS A 17 4.92 5.20 7.25
N THR A 18 4.78 4.77 6.01
CA THR A 18 4.37 5.65 4.91
C THR A 18 2.90 6.04 4.98
N LYS A 19 2.04 5.18 5.54
CA LYS A 19 0.68 5.56 5.96
C LYS A 19 0.64 6.73 6.92
N ILE A 20 1.46 6.69 7.97
CA ILE A 20 1.51 7.78 8.96
C ILE A 20 1.96 9.07 8.27
N LEU A 21 2.98 9.00 7.41
CA LEU A 21 3.43 10.16 6.65
C LEU A 21 2.32 10.73 5.75
N ALA A 22 1.57 9.88 5.06
CA ALA A 22 0.42 10.29 4.25
C ALA A 22 -0.67 10.95 5.10
N ALA A 23 -1.02 10.37 6.25
CA ALA A 23 -2.00 10.92 7.18
C ALA A 23 -1.57 12.27 7.76
N LEU A 24 -0.25 12.51 7.88
CA LEU A 24 0.33 13.79 8.29
C LEU A 24 0.43 14.81 7.13
N GLY A 25 -0.02 14.46 5.92
CA GLY A 25 -0.11 15.35 4.77
C GLY A 25 1.05 15.25 3.77
N ALA A 26 1.84 14.18 3.81
CA ALA A 26 2.80 13.89 2.75
C ALA A 26 2.12 13.29 1.50
N ASP A 27 2.64 13.61 0.32
CA ASP A 27 2.28 12.97 -0.95
C ASP A 27 3.13 11.72 -1.11
N VAL A 28 2.54 10.56 -0.81
CA VAL A 28 3.23 9.27 -0.78
C VAL A 28 2.92 8.47 -2.04
N ILE A 29 3.96 8.07 -2.77
CA ILE A 29 3.87 7.23 -3.96
C ILE A 29 4.51 5.88 -3.65
N LYS A 30 3.72 4.81 -3.62
CA LYS A 30 4.21 3.43 -3.56
C LYS A 30 4.72 3.01 -4.93
N VAL A 31 5.98 2.59 -5.00
CA VAL A 31 6.54 1.98 -6.22
C VAL A 31 6.43 0.48 -6.06
N GLU A 32 5.73 -0.15 -6.99
CA GLU A 32 5.50 -1.59 -6.99
C GLU A 32 6.35 -2.28 -8.07
N PRO A 33 6.79 -3.52 -7.85
CA PRO A 33 7.46 -4.29 -8.88
C PRO A 33 6.49 -4.64 -10.02
N PRO A 34 7.00 -5.10 -11.19
CA PRO A 34 6.15 -5.66 -12.24
C PRO A 34 5.29 -6.81 -11.68
N GLY A 35 3.97 -6.68 -11.80
CA GLY A 35 3.01 -7.64 -11.23
C GLY A 35 2.34 -7.20 -9.91
N GLY A 36 2.75 -6.06 -9.35
CA GLY A 36 2.17 -5.45 -8.14
C GLY A 36 2.81 -5.91 -6.84
N ASP A 37 2.47 -5.24 -5.74
CA ASP A 37 2.89 -5.65 -4.40
C ASP A 37 2.31 -7.05 -4.05
N PRO A 38 3.12 -8.00 -3.55
CA PRO A 38 2.64 -9.32 -3.15
C PRO A 38 1.50 -9.27 -2.14
N GLY A 39 1.44 -8.21 -1.32
CA GLY A 39 0.37 -7.97 -0.35
C GLY A 39 -1.03 -7.91 -0.96
N ARG A 40 -1.14 -7.49 -2.23
CA ARG A 40 -2.41 -7.46 -2.99
C ARG A 40 -3.01 -8.84 -3.25
N ARG A 41 -2.23 -9.92 -3.09
CA ARG A 41 -2.68 -11.30 -3.34
C ARG A 41 -2.90 -12.10 -2.05
N ILE A 42 -2.85 -11.44 -0.91
CA ILE A 42 -3.06 -12.07 0.39
C ILE A 42 -4.56 -12.08 0.70
N ALA A 43 -5.11 -13.27 0.95
CA ALA A 43 -6.48 -13.45 1.39
C ALA A 43 -6.70 -12.87 2.81
N PRO A 44 -7.93 -12.56 3.23
CA PRO A 44 -9.20 -12.79 2.53
C PRO A 44 -9.48 -11.77 1.42
N PHE A 45 -10.31 -12.15 0.45
CA PHE A 45 -10.76 -11.27 -0.63
C PHE A 45 -12.22 -10.89 -0.47
N TYR A 46 -12.58 -9.66 -0.86
CA TYR A 46 -13.97 -9.21 -0.84
C TYR A 46 -14.83 -10.05 -1.80
N HIS A 47 -15.94 -10.62 -1.28
CA HIS A 47 -16.79 -11.61 -2.00
C HIS A 47 -16.05 -12.84 -2.53
N ASP A 48 -14.95 -13.24 -1.89
CA ASP A 48 -14.12 -14.38 -2.30
C ASP A 48 -13.57 -14.27 -3.74
N ASP A 49 -13.50 -13.05 -4.29
CA ASP A 49 -12.98 -12.79 -5.64
C ASP A 49 -11.48 -12.46 -5.59
N PRO A 50 -10.57 -13.31 -6.12
CA PRO A 50 -9.11 -13.19 -5.99
C PRO A 50 -8.48 -12.06 -6.83
N ASP A 51 -9.25 -11.00 -7.09
CA ASP A 51 -8.77 -9.76 -7.68
C ASP A 51 -7.78 -9.06 -6.71
N PRO A 52 -6.58 -8.65 -7.17
CA PRO A 52 -5.63 -7.91 -6.36
C PRO A 52 -6.17 -6.65 -5.68
N GLU A 53 -7.16 -5.98 -6.28
CA GLU A 53 -7.79 -4.79 -5.68
C GLU A 53 -8.83 -5.13 -4.60
N LYS A 54 -9.12 -6.42 -4.40
CA LYS A 54 -10.11 -6.92 -3.45
C LYS A 54 -9.50 -7.63 -2.25
N SER A 55 -8.17 -7.70 -2.14
CA SER A 55 -7.50 -8.20 -0.94
C SER A 55 -7.82 -7.32 0.26
N LEU A 56 -8.51 -7.87 1.25
CA LEU A 56 -8.83 -7.17 2.50
C LEU A 56 -7.57 -6.89 3.32
N HIS A 57 -6.55 -7.72 3.15
CA HIS A 57 -5.23 -7.48 3.73
C HIS A 57 -4.59 -6.21 3.15
N TRP A 58 -4.62 -6.06 1.82
CA TRP A 58 -4.15 -4.84 1.15
C TRP A 58 -4.99 -3.60 1.44
N LEU A 59 -6.30 -3.75 1.62
CA LEU A 59 -7.17 -2.61 1.97
C LEU A 59 -7.03 -2.17 3.43
N ALA A 60 -6.55 -3.06 4.32
CA ALA A 60 -6.19 -2.72 5.69
C ALA A 60 -4.80 -2.06 5.78
N TYR A 61 -3.98 -2.24 4.75
CA TYR A 61 -2.78 -1.46 4.44
C TYR A 61 -3.09 -0.15 3.73
#